data_AF-A0A7V6CCD3-F1
#
_entry.id   AF-A0A7V6CCD3-F1
#
_cell.length_a   1.000
_cell.length_b   1.000
_cell.length_c   1.000
_cell.angle_alpha   90.00
_cell.angle_beta   90.00
_cell.angle_gamma   90.00
#
_symmetry.space_group_name_H-M   'P 1'
#
loop_
_entity.id
_entity.type
_entity.pdbx_description
1 polymer ?
#
loop_
_entity_poly.entity_id
_entity_poly.type
_entity_poly.pdbx_seq_one_letter_code
_entity_poly.pdbx_strand_id
1 'polypeptide(L)'
;MKKKRKQRVKRPEERQVDLVSSEINIEAAAAEQPEHVRRFSMTAYTGGAMVLAGWRYPVVVDLAGLTVGKQDRPILLDHTRDVDFVMGQTDRITIENNQLLVAGEVMGDSTKARQVIALADRGFSWQASIGARAGQVEFVRKGKTVEVNGQEFAGPINVARSATLG
;
A
#
# COMPACT_ATOMS: atom_id res chain seq x y z
N MET A 1 -20.91 33.64 -37.15
CA MET A 1 -20.36 32.29 -36.89
C MET A 1 -20.13 32.11 -35.39
N LYS A 2 -20.93 31.27 -34.69
CA LYS A 2 -20.80 31.02 -33.25
C LYS A 2 -19.73 29.95 -33.00
N LYS A 3 -18.60 30.30 -32.38
CA LYS A 3 -17.54 29.35 -31.97
C LYS A 3 -18.09 28.45 -30.84
N LYS A 4 -18.25 27.15 -31.11
CA LYS A 4 -18.55 26.14 -30.08
C LYS A 4 -17.36 26.04 -29.11
N ARG A 5 -17.58 26.38 -27.83
CA ARG A 5 -16.63 26.09 -26.74
C ARG A 5 -16.52 24.57 -26.58
N LYS A 6 -15.34 24.00 -26.83
CA LYS A 6 -15.03 22.62 -26.46
C LYS A 6 -15.12 22.50 -24.93
N GLN A 7 -16.03 21.68 -24.42
CA GLN A 7 -16.03 21.31 -22.99
C GLN A 7 -14.71 20.61 -22.68
N ARG A 8 -13.90 21.19 -21.80
CA ARG A 8 -12.77 20.48 -21.18
C ARG A 8 -13.39 19.37 -20.34
N VAL A 9 -13.18 18.11 -20.75
CA VAL A 9 -13.41 16.96 -19.88
C VAL A 9 -12.55 17.16 -18.65
N LYS A 10 -13.17 17.33 -17.46
CA LYS A 10 -12.42 17.35 -16.20
C LYS A 10 -11.77 15.97 -16.07
N ARG A 11 -10.43 15.93 -15.99
CA ARG A 11 -9.73 14.71 -15.59
C ARG A 11 -10.29 14.25 -14.24
N PRO A 12 -10.50 12.95 -14.01
CA PRO A 12 -10.80 12.45 -12.67
C PRO A 12 -9.78 13.03 -11.69
N GLU A 13 -10.25 13.58 -10.57
CA GLU A 13 -9.34 13.99 -9.50
C GLU A 13 -8.70 12.72 -8.93
N GLU A 14 -7.44 12.48 -9.27
CA GLU A 14 -6.62 11.43 -8.68
C GLU A 14 -6.53 11.69 -7.17
N ARG A 15 -6.89 10.69 -6.36
CA ARG A 15 -6.87 10.79 -4.89
C ARG A 15 -5.93 9.75 -4.30
N GLN A 16 -5.16 10.17 -3.31
CA GLN A 16 -4.29 9.26 -2.57
C GLN A 16 -5.09 8.38 -1.60
N VAL A 17 -4.64 7.15 -1.46
CA VAL A 17 -5.17 6.12 -0.58
C VAL A 17 -3.97 5.58 0.20
N ASP A 18 -3.89 5.88 1.50
CA ASP A 18 -2.80 5.40 2.36
C ASP A 18 -3.32 4.19 3.16
N LEU A 19 -2.87 3.01 2.79
CA LEU A 19 -3.23 1.73 3.39
C LEU A 19 -2.32 1.48 4.59
N VAL A 20 -2.85 1.03 5.72
CA VAL A 20 -2.03 0.60 6.87
C VAL A 20 -1.97 -0.92 6.88
N SER A 21 -0.77 -1.49 6.88
CA SER A 21 -0.58 -2.94 7.04
C SER A 21 -0.78 -3.33 8.50
N SER A 22 -1.30 -4.54 8.73
CA SER A 22 -1.54 -5.02 10.09
C SER A 22 -0.23 -5.21 10.85
N GLU A 23 0.73 -5.92 10.25
CA GLU A 23 2.03 -6.25 10.84
C GLU A 23 3.12 -6.45 9.76
N ILE A 24 4.36 -6.05 10.07
CA ILE A 24 5.56 -6.39 9.30
C ILE A 24 6.37 -7.42 10.08
N ASN A 25 6.71 -8.52 9.41
CA ASN A 25 7.65 -9.50 9.90
C ASN A 25 9.05 -9.14 9.38
N ILE A 26 10.02 -9.01 10.28
CA ILE A 26 11.43 -8.84 9.94
C ILE A 26 12.15 -10.06 10.48
N GLU A 27 12.77 -10.84 9.59
CA GLU A 27 13.47 -12.06 9.97
C GLU A 27 14.77 -11.73 10.72
N ALA A 28 15.26 -12.67 11.53
CA ALA A 28 16.59 -12.58 12.10
C ALA A 28 17.63 -12.98 11.04
N ALA A 29 18.81 -12.36 11.07
CA ALA A 29 19.90 -12.80 10.22
C ALA A 29 20.41 -14.18 10.69
N ALA A 30 20.61 -15.13 9.77
CA ALA A 30 21.22 -16.42 10.09
C ALA A 30 22.69 -16.21 10.48
N ALA A 31 23.10 -16.74 11.64
CA ALA A 31 24.38 -16.43 12.27
C ALA A 31 25.64 -16.94 11.54
N GLU A 32 25.52 -17.69 10.43
CA GLU A 32 26.65 -18.41 9.83
C GLU A 32 26.90 -18.19 8.34
N GLN A 33 26.24 -17.21 7.69
CA GLN A 33 26.56 -16.90 6.28
C GLN A 33 26.64 -15.38 6.03
N PRO A 34 27.82 -14.84 5.64
CA PRO A 34 27.98 -13.42 5.32
C PRO A 34 27.19 -12.96 4.08
N GLU A 35 26.52 -13.87 3.37
CA GLU A 35 25.66 -13.58 2.21
C GLU A 35 24.16 -13.60 2.51
N HIS A 36 23.73 -13.90 3.74
CA HIS A 36 22.30 -13.92 4.05
C HIS A 36 21.78 -12.53 4.42
N VAL A 37 21.25 -11.81 3.42
CA VAL A 37 20.59 -10.52 3.63
C VAL A 37 19.30 -10.74 4.43
N ARG A 38 19.15 -10.02 5.53
CA ARG A 38 17.94 -10.05 6.38
C ARG A 38 16.71 -9.70 5.54
N ARG A 39 15.59 -10.38 5.73
CA ARG A 39 14.37 -10.18 4.93
C ARG A 39 13.23 -9.59 5.74
N PHE A 40 12.29 -8.97 5.04
CA PHE A 40 11.00 -8.57 5.59
C PHE A 40 9.85 -9.10 4.75
N SER A 41 8.70 -9.28 5.38
CA SER A 41 7.43 -9.60 4.72
C SER A 41 6.25 -8.94 5.44
N MET A 42 5.17 -8.64 4.71
CA MET A 42 3.94 -8.10 5.30
C MET A 42 2.70 -8.40 4.45
N THR A 43 1.55 -8.48 5.13
CA THR A 43 0.24 -8.35 4.48
C THR A 43 -0.11 -6.88 4.42
N ALA A 44 0.10 -6.30 3.24
CA ALA A 44 -0.09 -4.88 2.98
C ALA A 44 -1.55 -4.45 3.07
N TYR A 45 -2.47 -5.28 2.58
CA TYR A 45 -3.89 -4.97 2.53
C TYR A 45 -4.71 -6.25 2.34
N THR A 46 -5.87 -6.33 3.02
CA THR A 46 -6.72 -7.52 3.07
C THR A 46 -8.03 -7.38 2.27
N GLY A 47 -8.16 -6.34 1.47
CA GLY A 47 -9.35 -6.11 0.64
C GLY A 47 -10.51 -5.41 1.34
N GLY A 48 -10.38 -5.07 2.63
CA GLY A 48 -11.44 -4.47 3.45
C GLY A 48 -11.62 -2.95 3.30
N ALA A 49 -12.77 -2.44 3.75
CA ALA A 49 -13.03 -1.00 3.75
C ALA A 49 -12.18 -0.25 4.80
N MET A 50 -11.61 0.88 4.40
CA MET A 50 -10.76 1.72 5.26
C MET A 50 -11.29 3.13 5.38
N VAL A 51 -11.14 3.74 6.56
CA VAL A 51 -11.38 5.17 6.76
C VAL A 51 -10.07 5.90 6.50
N LEU A 52 -10.01 6.68 5.43
CA LEU A 52 -8.81 7.34 4.96
C LEU A 52 -8.92 8.86 5.08
N ALA A 53 -7.80 9.50 5.42
CA ALA A 53 -7.73 10.96 5.44
C ALA A 53 -8.12 11.55 4.07
N GLY A 54 -8.92 12.62 4.08
CA GLY A 54 -9.41 13.26 2.86
C GLY A 54 -10.60 12.56 2.17
N TRP A 55 -11.06 11.42 2.70
CA TRP A 55 -12.24 10.71 2.20
C TRP A 55 -13.42 10.84 3.16
N ARG A 56 -14.59 11.22 2.63
CA ARG A 56 -15.81 11.36 3.44
C ARG A 56 -16.42 10.02 3.86
N TYR A 57 -16.29 8.99 3.02
CA TYR A 57 -16.84 7.66 3.23
C TYR A 57 -15.72 6.62 3.10
N PRO A 58 -15.85 5.44 3.72
CA PRO A 58 -14.84 4.39 3.63
C PRO A 58 -14.46 4.07 2.19
N VAL A 59 -13.20 3.69 1.99
CA VAL A 59 -12.64 3.33 0.69
C VAL A 59 -12.28 1.86 0.69
N VAL A 60 -12.76 1.12 -0.30
CA VAL A 60 -12.28 -0.22 -0.64
C VAL A 60 -11.45 -0.07 -1.92
N VAL A 61 -10.19 -0.51 -1.89
CA VAL A 61 -9.41 -0.68 -3.12
C VAL A 61 -9.75 -2.02 -3.74
N ASP A 62 -10.19 -2.02 -4.99
CA ASP A 62 -10.43 -3.24 -5.76
C ASP A 62 -9.09 -3.79 -6.24
N LEU A 63 -8.67 -4.92 -5.69
CA LEU A 63 -7.37 -5.51 -6.00
C LEU A 63 -7.30 -6.03 -7.44
N ALA A 64 -8.43 -6.37 -8.06
CA ALA A 64 -8.46 -6.76 -9.47
C ALA A 64 -8.09 -5.59 -10.41
N GLY A 65 -8.30 -4.35 -9.96
CA GLY A 65 -7.94 -3.13 -10.68
C GLY A 65 -6.66 -2.46 -10.22
N LEU A 66 -5.90 -3.08 -9.31
CA LEU A 66 -4.67 -2.51 -8.77
C LEU A 66 -3.49 -2.76 -9.73
N THR A 67 -2.87 -1.67 -10.20
CA THR A 67 -1.62 -1.71 -10.94
C THR A 67 -0.44 -1.61 -9.97
N VAL A 68 0.31 -2.69 -9.80
CA VAL A 68 1.48 -2.74 -8.92
C VAL A 68 2.70 -2.04 -9.53
N GLY A 69 2.91 -2.11 -10.84
CA GLY A 69 4.09 -1.52 -11.49
C GLY A 69 5.40 -2.22 -11.10
N LYS A 70 6.45 -1.44 -10.82
CA LYS A 70 7.78 -1.95 -10.46
C LYS A 70 7.77 -2.77 -9.16
N GLN A 71 8.51 -3.87 -9.16
CA GLN A 71 8.67 -4.77 -8.01
C GLN A 71 9.78 -4.31 -7.07
N ASP A 72 10.75 -3.55 -7.59
CA ASP A 72 11.98 -3.12 -6.93
C ASP A 72 11.81 -1.72 -6.30
N ARG A 73 11.06 -1.63 -5.20
CA ARG A 73 10.67 -0.35 -4.59
C ARG A 73 11.41 -0.09 -3.28
N PRO A 74 11.91 1.13 -3.03
CA PRO A 74 12.49 1.48 -1.74
C PRO A 74 11.46 1.34 -0.61
N ILE A 75 11.87 0.70 0.49
CA ILE A 75 11.16 0.75 1.77
C ILE A 75 11.87 1.76 2.64
N LEU A 76 11.12 2.75 3.10
CA LEU A 76 11.60 3.83 3.94
C LEU A 76 11.04 3.68 5.36
N LEU A 77 11.83 4.10 6.34
CA LEU A 77 11.46 4.14 7.76
C LEU A 77 10.33 5.16 8.04
N ASP A 78 10.21 6.17 7.17
CA ASP A 78 9.13 7.15 7.14
C ASP A 78 9.02 7.74 5.71
N HIS A 79 8.09 8.66 5.45
CA HIS A 79 7.85 9.33 4.18
C HIS A 79 8.96 10.33 3.78
N THR A 80 10.14 10.24 4.40
CA THR A 80 11.31 11.08 4.15
C THR A 80 12.20 10.43 3.10
N ARG A 81 12.43 11.15 1.98
CA ARG A 81 13.24 10.67 0.85
C ARG A 81 14.72 11.01 1.04
N ASP A 82 15.33 10.37 2.04
CA ASP A 82 16.74 10.50 2.36
C ASP A 82 17.35 9.10 2.55
N VAL A 83 18.63 8.92 2.21
CA VAL A 83 19.33 7.64 2.31
C VAL A 83 19.37 7.11 3.75
N ASP A 84 19.42 8.00 4.76
CA ASP A 84 19.40 7.62 6.17
C ASP A 84 18.08 6.98 6.61
N PHE A 85 17.01 7.20 5.84
CA PHE A 85 15.68 6.64 6.07
C PHE A 85 15.42 5.38 5.24
N VAL A 86 16.37 4.91 4.43
CA VAL A 86 16.22 3.66 3.70
C VAL A 86 16.31 2.49 4.67
N MET A 87 15.30 1.62 4.66
CA MET A 87 15.28 0.36 5.39
C MET A 87 15.67 -0.81 4.48
N GLY A 88 15.24 -0.77 3.22
CA GLY A 88 15.44 -1.87 2.30
C GLY A 88 14.77 -1.67 0.96
N GLN A 89 14.58 -2.77 0.24
CA GLN A 89 13.92 -2.76 -1.06
C GLN A 89 13.01 -3.98 -1.18
N THR A 90 11.84 -3.79 -1.79
CA THR A 90 10.97 -4.92 -2.16
C THR A 90 11.59 -5.69 -3.32
N ASP A 91 11.38 -7.00 -3.33
CA ASP A 91 11.67 -7.85 -4.48
C ASP A 91 10.43 -8.64 -4.94
N ARG A 92 9.39 -8.67 -4.12
CA ARG A 92 8.11 -9.31 -4.42
C ARG A 92 6.95 -8.49 -3.87
N ILE A 93 6.03 -8.15 -4.77
CA ILE A 93 4.74 -7.54 -4.50
C ILE A 93 3.71 -8.32 -5.32
N THR A 94 2.86 -9.05 -4.61
CA THR A 94 1.91 -9.99 -5.23
C THR A 94 0.50 -9.76 -4.69
N ILE A 95 -0.49 -10.17 -5.47
CA ILE A 95 -1.88 -10.25 -5.03
C ILE A 95 -2.26 -11.73 -4.99
N GLU A 96 -2.53 -12.24 -3.80
CA GLU A 96 -2.88 -13.64 -3.57
C GLU A 96 -4.04 -13.71 -2.59
N ASN A 97 -5.06 -14.54 -2.87
CA ASN A 97 -6.24 -14.72 -2.03
C ASN A 97 -6.94 -13.40 -1.63
N ASN A 98 -7.03 -12.45 -2.57
CA ASN A 98 -7.58 -11.11 -2.35
C ASN A 98 -6.84 -10.31 -1.27
N GLN A 99 -5.53 -10.55 -1.13
CA GLN A 99 -4.63 -9.79 -0.27
C GLN A 99 -3.45 -9.28 -1.08
N LEU A 100 -3.00 -8.06 -0.76
CA LEU A 100 -1.73 -7.54 -1.23
C LEU A 100 -0.64 -8.01 -0.26
N LEU A 101 0.35 -8.74 -0.76
CA LEU A 101 1.48 -9.24 -0.01
C LEU A 101 2.77 -8.60 -0.53
N VAL A 102 3.66 -8.24 0.38
CA VAL A 102 4.93 -7.57 0.06
C VAL A 102 6.06 -8.27 0.80
N ALA A 103 7.17 -8.51 0.11
CA ALA A 103 8.41 -9.01 0.69
C ALA A 103 9.62 -8.31 0.06
N GLY A 104 10.74 -8.39 0.77
CA GLY A 104 11.99 -7.83 0.30
C GLY A 104 13.14 -8.02 1.26
N GLU A 105 14.20 -7.28 0.99
CA GLU A 105 15.47 -7.35 1.69
C GLU A 105 15.71 -6.08 2.50
N VAL A 106 16.21 -6.26 3.71
CA VAL A 106 16.69 -5.20 4.59
C VAL A 106 18.12 -4.88 4.19
N MET A 107 18.31 -3.71 3.58
CA MET A 107 19.61 -3.26 3.05
C MET A 107 20.12 -1.99 3.74
N GLY A 108 19.26 -1.29 4.50
CA GLY A 108 19.62 -0.06 5.18
C GLY A 108 20.57 -0.32 6.34
N ASP A 109 21.65 0.45 6.43
CA ASP A 109 22.67 0.33 7.47
C ASP A 109 22.79 1.58 8.36
N SER A 110 21.91 2.57 8.19
CA SER A 110 21.91 3.78 9.00
C SER A 110 21.67 3.48 10.49
N THR A 111 22.04 4.41 11.37
CA THR A 111 21.75 4.28 12.81
C THR A 111 20.25 4.05 13.07
N LYS A 112 19.38 4.64 12.24
CA LYS A 112 17.92 4.49 12.34
C LYS A 112 17.48 3.08 11.91
N ALA A 113 18.00 2.58 10.79
CA ALA A 113 17.70 1.22 10.31
C ALA A 113 18.16 0.17 11.32
N ARG A 114 19.38 0.30 11.86
CA ARG A 114 19.89 -0.57 12.93
C ARG A 114 19.03 -0.55 14.19
N GLN A 115 18.49 0.61 14.55
CA GLN A 115 17.58 0.72 15.70
C GLN A 115 16.25 -0.01 15.45
N VAL A 116 15.68 0.11 14.24
CA VAL A 116 14.47 -0.62 13.85
C VAL A 116 14.69 -2.12 13.90
N ILE A 117 15.81 -2.60 13.35
CA ILE A 117 16.24 -4.00 13.42
C ILE A 117 16.35 -4.48 14.87
N ALA A 118 17.05 -3.72 15.72
CA ALA A 118 17.25 -4.09 17.12
C ALA A 118 15.94 -4.14 17.93
N LEU A 119 14.95 -3.31 17.59
CA LEU A 119 13.61 -3.36 18.19
C LEU A 119 12.80 -4.56 17.67
N ALA A 120 12.88 -4.85 16.38
CA ALA A 120 12.25 -6.04 15.79
C ALA A 120 12.79 -7.33 16.43
N ASP A 121 14.11 -7.43 16.64
CA ASP A 121 14.76 -8.56 17.33
C ASP A 121 14.29 -8.72 18.79
N ARG A 122 13.72 -7.68 19.39
CA ARG A 122 13.12 -7.69 20.73
C ARG A 122 11.60 -7.93 20.71
N GLY A 123 11.03 -8.23 19.55
CA GLY A 123 9.60 -8.49 19.38
C GLY A 123 8.73 -7.24 19.24
N PHE A 124 9.30 -6.10 18.83
CA PHE A 124 8.48 -4.94 18.50
C PHE A 124 7.69 -5.18 17.21
N SER A 125 6.36 -5.08 17.27
CA SER A 125 5.48 -5.21 16.10
C SER A 125 5.43 -3.91 15.30
N TRP A 126 5.98 -3.96 14.08
CA TRP A 126 5.98 -2.83 13.17
C TRP A 126 4.72 -2.80 12.30
N GLN A 127 4.30 -1.60 11.91
CA GLN A 127 3.25 -1.35 10.92
C GLN A 127 3.82 -0.55 9.76
N ALA A 128 3.36 -0.81 8.54
CA ALA A 128 3.71 -0.03 7.36
C ALA A 128 2.51 0.77 6.88
N SER A 129 2.80 1.88 6.20
CA SER A 129 1.85 2.53 5.32
C SER A 129 2.22 2.25 3.87
N ILE A 130 1.23 1.99 3.02
CA ILE A 130 1.39 1.80 1.58
C ILE A 130 0.46 2.76 0.87
N GLY A 131 1.05 3.71 0.14
CA GLY A 131 0.32 4.64 -0.69
C GLY A 131 -0.13 4.00 -2.01
N ALA A 132 -1.35 4.29 -2.42
CA ALA A 132 -1.84 4.06 -3.77
C ALA A 132 -2.54 5.32 -4.29
N ARG A 133 -2.55 5.50 -5.61
CA ARG A 133 -3.31 6.55 -6.29
C ARG A 133 -4.56 5.95 -6.89
N ALA A 134 -5.73 6.35 -6.40
CA ALA A 134 -7.01 5.95 -6.97
C ALA A 134 -7.23 6.66 -8.31
N GLY A 135 -7.56 5.87 -9.34
CA GLY A 135 -7.89 6.34 -10.69
C GLY A 135 -9.39 6.46 -10.88
N GLN A 136 -10.08 5.32 -11.05
CA GLN A 136 -11.53 5.26 -11.17
C GLN A 136 -12.16 4.90 -9.84
N VAL A 137 -13.10 5.74 -9.39
CA VAL A 137 -13.79 5.58 -8.10
C VAL A 137 -15.28 5.47 -8.34
N GLU A 138 -15.88 4.39 -7.88
CA GLU A 138 -17.32 4.16 -7.83
C GLU A 138 -17.85 4.53 -6.44
N PHE A 139 -18.87 5.38 -6.37
CA PHE A 139 -19.56 5.66 -5.10
C PHE A 139 -20.81 4.81 -4.96
N VAL A 140 -20.82 3.91 -3.99
CA VAL A 140 -21.97 3.07 -3.64
C VAL A 140 -22.81 3.81 -2.63
N ARG A 141 -24.07 4.08 -2.98
CA ARG A 141 -24.98 4.87 -2.13
C ARG A 141 -25.54 4.04 -0.99
N LYS A 142 -26.03 4.72 0.05
CA LYS A 142 -26.79 4.10 1.15
C LYS A 142 -27.94 3.23 0.60
N GLY A 143 -28.09 2.04 1.16
CA GLY A 143 -29.13 1.07 0.74
C GLY A 143 -28.79 0.29 -0.53
N LYS A 144 -27.55 0.39 -1.03
CA LYS A 144 -27.00 -0.47 -2.09
C LYS A 144 -25.84 -1.28 -1.53
N THR A 145 -25.62 -2.44 -2.13
CA THR A 145 -24.49 -3.31 -1.86
C THR A 145 -23.60 -3.42 -3.09
N VAL A 146 -22.35 -3.82 -2.86
CA VAL A 146 -21.38 -4.11 -3.91
C VAL A 146 -20.50 -5.28 -3.46
N GLU A 147 -20.12 -6.15 -4.39
CA GLU A 147 -19.12 -7.19 -4.16
C GLU A 147 -17.76 -6.73 -4.71
N VAL A 148 -16.73 -6.79 -3.87
CA VAL A 148 -15.34 -6.39 -4.20
C VAL A 148 -14.41 -7.27 -3.39
N ASN A 149 -13.30 -7.75 -3.98
CA ASN A 149 -12.32 -8.60 -3.29
C ASN A 149 -12.94 -9.85 -2.61
N GLY A 150 -14.02 -10.39 -3.17
CA GLY A 150 -14.77 -11.53 -2.59
C GLY A 150 -15.52 -11.22 -1.30
N GLN A 151 -15.76 -9.94 -1.01
CA GLN A 151 -16.51 -9.46 0.16
C GLN A 151 -17.70 -8.59 -0.30
N GLU A 152 -18.83 -8.70 0.39
CA GLU A 152 -19.97 -7.80 0.18
C GLU A 152 -19.86 -6.58 1.11
N PHE A 153 -20.05 -5.39 0.54
CA PHE A 153 -20.05 -4.14 1.30
C PHE A 153 -21.36 -3.38 1.09
N ALA A 154 -21.92 -2.84 2.19
CA ALA A 154 -23.06 -1.94 2.14
C ALA A 154 -22.61 -0.48 2.07
N GLY A 155 -23.25 0.30 1.20
CA GLY A 155 -23.00 1.74 1.10
C GLY A 155 -23.52 2.54 2.32
N PRO A 156 -22.98 3.76 2.59
CA PRO A 156 -22.17 4.53 1.66
C PRO A 156 -20.67 4.22 1.73
N ILE A 157 -20.08 3.82 0.61
CA ILE A 157 -18.63 3.59 0.47
C ILE A 157 -18.14 4.04 -0.91
N ASN A 158 -16.84 4.26 -1.03
CA ASN A 158 -16.14 4.43 -2.30
C ASN A 158 -15.40 3.13 -2.64
N VAL A 159 -15.51 2.67 -3.88
CA VAL A 159 -14.71 1.57 -4.40
C VAL A 159 -13.74 2.14 -5.43
N ALA A 160 -12.44 2.11 -5.14
CA ALA A 160 -11.42 2.43 -6.12
C ALA A 160 -11.26 1.24 -7.07
N ARG A 161 -12.05 1.25 -8.16
CA ARG A 161 -12.07 0.22 -9.22
C ARG A 161 -10.78 0.15 -10.02
N SER A 162 -10.01 1.24 -10.03
CA SER A 162 -8.64 1.21 -10.47
C SER A 162 -7.77 2.05 -9.55
N ALA A 163 -6.57 1.56 -9.28
CA ALA A 163 -5.56 2.26 -8.51
C ALA A 163 -4.15 1.88 -8.99
N THR A 164 -3.19 2.75 -8.75
CA THR A 164 -1.76 2.47 -9.00
C THR A 164 -1.01 2.53 -7.69
N LEU A 165 -0.29 1.46 -7.37
CA LEU A 165 0.54 1.39 -6.17
C LEU A 165 1.67 2.43 -6.27
N GLY A 166 1.91 3.17 -5.18
CA GLY A 166 2.74 4.37 -5.13
C GLY A 166 4.23 4.16 -5.05
#